data_AF-A0A9D2DT05-F1
#
_entry.id   AF-A0A9D2DT05-F1
#
_cell.length_a   1.000
_cell.length_b   1.000
_cell.length_c   1.000
_cell.angle_alpha   90.00
_cell.angle_beta   90.00
_cell.angle_gamma   90.00
#
_symmetry.space_group_name_H-M   'P 1'
#
loop_
_entity.id
_entity.type
_entity.pdbx_description
1 polymer ?
#
loop_
_entity_poly.entity_id
_entity_poly.type
_entity_poly.pdbx_seq_one_letter_code
_entity_poly.pdbx_strand_id
1 'polypeptide(L)'
;EGRRYFLLYLRPIINGAGNYYIEARTRSLGRTDIIVDYRGEQFVIETKIWHGNAYHSRGEKQLADYLEDYGLQKGYMLSFNFNRNKKIGVQEMEVNGKKIVEAVV
;
A
#
# COMPACT_ATOMS: atom_id res chain seq x y z
N GLU A 1 -11.90 -6.08 5.50
CA GLU A 1 -11.56 -5.85 6.93
C GLU A 1 -10.09 -5.46 7.18
N GLY A 2 -9.11 -6.01 6.44
CA GLY A 2 -7.67 -5.74 6.65
C GLY A 2 -7.28 -4.25 6.77
N ARG A 3 -7.80 -3.38 5.90
CA ARG A 3 -7.61 -1.92 5.98
C ARG A 3 -8.02 -1.33 7.33
N ARG A 4 -9.16 -1.76 7.89
CA ARG A 4 -9.66 -1.27 9.18
C ARG A 4 -8.71 -1.66 10.31
N TYR A 5 -8.21 -2.90 10.30
CA TYR A 5 -7.24 -3.36 11.30
C TYR A 5 -5.91 -2.60 11.19
N PHE A 6 -5.40 -2.40 9.98
CA PHE A 6 -4.18 -1.63 9.77
C PHE A 6 -4.30 -0.19 10.29
N LEU A 7 -5.43 0.47 10.03
CA LEU A 7 -5.69 1.81 10.54
C LEU A 7 -5.78 1.89 12.08
N LEU A 8 -6.15 0.81 12.77
CA LEU A 8 -6.13 0.80 14.25
C LEU A 8 -4.70 0.98 14.79
N TYR A 9 -3.70 0.40 14.12
CA TYR A 9 -2.29 0.55 14.49
C TYR A 9 -1.68 1.87 13.99
N LEU A 10 -2.09 2.32 12.81
CA LEU A 10 -1.53 3.52 12.20
C LEU A 10 -2.02 4.81 12.88
N ARG A 11 -3.30 4.89 13.24
CA ARG A 11 -3.92 6.11 13.79
C ARG A 11 -3.17 6.69 15.00
N PRO A 12 -2.78 5.91 16.01
CA PRO A 12 -2.00 6.43 17.14
C PRO A 12 -0.65 7.04 16.74
N ILE A 13 -0.01 6.52 15.70
CA ILE A 13 1.31 6.97 15.24
C ILE A 13 1.23 8.35 14.58
N ILE A 14 0.18 8.58 13.78
CA ILE A 14 0.02 9.82 13.00
C ILE A 14 -0.77 10.91 13.75
N ASN A 15 -1.36 10.60 14.90
CA ASN A 15 -2.27 11.50 15.61
C ASN A 15 -1.57 12.81 16.02
N GLY A 16 -2.17 13.95 15.68
CA GLY A 16 -1.66 15.29 16.01
C GLY A 16 -0.50 15.80 15.14
N ALA A 17 0.05 14.99 14.22
CA ALA A 17 1.18 15.37 13.37
C ALA A 17 1.05 14.93 11.89
N GLY A 18 -0.09 14.36 11.52
CA GLY A 18 -0.38 13.92 10.15
C GLY A 18 -1.88 13.70 9.91
N ASN A 19 -2.21 13.39 8.66
CA ASN A 19 -3.55 13.08 8.20
C ASN A 19 -3.54 11.84 7.31
N TYR A 20 -4.69 11.20 7.13
CA TYR A 20 -4.83 10.09 6.19
C TYR A 20 -6.15 10.17 5.42
N TYR A 21 -6.14 9.64 4.21
CA TYR A 21 -7.28 9.56 3.31
C TYR A 21 -7.51 8.10 2.93
N ILE A 22 -8.78 7.71 2.84
CA ILE A 22 -9.18 6.38 2.37
C ILE A 22 -9.88 6.55 1.02
N GLU A 23 -9.65 5.62 0.10
CA GLU A 23 -10.32 5.62 -1.22
C GLU A 23 -10.12 6.94 -1.99
N ALA A 24 -8.91 7.50 -1.90
CA ALA A 24 -8.59 8.72 -2.62
C ALA A 24 -8.65 8.43 -4.14
N ARG A 25 -9.47 9.20 -4.85
CA ARG A 25 -9.62 9.06 -6.30
C ARG A 25 -8.36 9.57 -6.99
N THR A 26 -7.82 8.75 -7.88
CA THR A 26 -6.74 9.17 -8.78
C THR A 26 -7.31 9.86 -10.01
N ARG A 27 -6.43 10.55 -10.77
CA ARG A 27 -6.80 11.23 -12.02
C ARG A 27 -7.39 10.26 -13.06
N SER A 28 -6.97 9.00 -12.98
CA SER A 28 -7.39 7.87 -13.79
C SER A 28 -8.69 7.16 -13.31
N LEU A 29 -9.44 7.76 -12.38
CA LEU A 29 -10.65 7.19 -11.75
C LEU A 29 -10.39 5.90 -10.92
N GLY A 30 -9.13 5.54 -10.71
CA GLY A 30 -8.73 4.53 -9.73
C GLY A 30 -8.95 5.00 -8.29
N ARG A 31 -8.93 4.08 -7.34
CA ARG A 31 -8.99 4.39 -5.90
C ARG A 31 -7.79 3.76 -5.22
N THR A 32 -6.96 4.60 -4.61
CA THR A 32 -5.94 4.12 -3.68
C THR A 32 -6.60 3.73 -2.37
N ASP A 33 -6.08 2.70 -1.71
CA ASP A 33 -6.65 2.27 -0.43
C ASP A 33 -6.43 3.28 0.68
N ILE A 34 -5.17 3.68 0.91
CA ILE A 34 -4.80 4.62 1.98
C ILE A 34 -3.68 5.54 1.50
N ILE A 35 -3.84 6.84 1.77
CA ILE A 35 -2.76 7.83 1.65
C ILE A 35 -2.53 8.42 3.03
N VAL A 36 -1.27 8.59 3.41
CA VAL A 36 -0.87 9.20 4.68
C VAL A 36 0.03 10.39 4.38
N ASP A 37 -0.34 11.56 4.89
CA ASP A 37 0.55 12.72 4.94
C ASP A 37 1.09 12.84 6.37
N TYR A 38 2.40 12.69 6.55
CA TYR A 38 3.03 12.74 7.87
C TYR A 38 4.36 13.48 7.80
N ARG A 39 4.50 14.55 8.59
CA ARG A 39 5.73 15.38 8.67
C ARG A 39 6.28 15.86 7.32
N GLY A 40 5.41 16.17 6.37
CA GLY A 40 5.78 16.66 5.03
C GLY A 40 6.10 15.56 4.02
N GLU A 41 5.98 14.28 4.40
CA GLU A 41 6.10 13.15 3.49
C GLU A 41 4.73 12.50 3.23
N GLN A 42 4.52 12.07 1.98
CA GLN A 42 3.32 11.37 1.55
C GLN A 42 3.62 9.89 1.31
N PHE A 43 2.77 9.02 1.87
CA PHE A 43 2.89 7.57 1.77
C PHE A 43 1.63 6.99 1.12
N VAL A 44 1.80 6.31 -0.01
CA VAL A 44 0.73 5.56 -0.68
C VAL A 44 0.81 4.10 -0.25
N ILE A 45 -0.29 3.60 0.32
CA ILE A 45 -0.39 2.26 0.90
C ILE A 45 -1.57 1.50 0.28
N GLU A 46 -1.28 0.34 -0.30
CA GLU A 46 -2.27 -0.59 -0.85
C GLU A 46 -2.45 -1.81 0.06
N THR A 47 -3.69 -2.30 0.21
CA THR A 47 -3.98 -3.53 0.95
C THR A 47 -4.53 -4.61 0.01
N LYS A 48 -3.91 -5.79 -0.01
CA LYS A 48 -4.34 -6.90 -0.88
C LYS A 48 -4.59 -8.17 -0.07
N ILE A 49 -5.60 -8.93 -0.46
CA ILE A 49 -5.72 -10.33 -0.03
C ILE A 49 -4.97 -11.18 -1.05
N TRP A 50 -4.12 -12.08 -0.57
CA TRP A 50 -3.34 -12.96 -1.43
C TRP A 50 -4.23 -14.01 -2.11
N HIS A 51 -4.27 -13.98 -3.44
CA HIS A 51 -5.03 -14.93 -4.26
C HIS A 51 -4.17 -15.61 -5.35
N GLY A 52 -2.85 -15.57 -5.20
CA GLY A 52 -1.88 -16.14 -6.15
C GLY A 52 -1.14 -15.08 -6.98
N ASN A 53 -0.08 -15.54 -7.66
CA ASN A 53 0.94 -14.67 -8.27
C ASN A 53 0.38 -13.69 -9.30
N ALA A 54 -0.57 -14.13 -10.15
CA ALA A 54 -1.13 -13.27 -11.18
C ALA A 54 -1.97 -12.10 -10.62
N TYR A 55 -2.59 -12.26 -9.45
CA TYR A 55 -3.28 -11.17 -8.77
C TYR A 55 -2.27 -10.25 -8.06
N HIS A 56 -1.25 -10.84 -7.45
CA HIS A 56 -0.18 -10.13 -6.77
C HIS A 56 0.60 -9.20 -7.70
N SER A 57 1.11 -9.70 -8.83
CA SER A 57 1.84 -8.86 -9.80
C SER A 57 0.97 -7.78 -10.45
N ARG A 58 -0.36 -7.99 -10.53
CA ARG A 58 -1.29 -6.93 -10.96
C ARG A 58 -1.43 -5.84 -9.90
N GLY A 59 -1.47 -6.22 -8.63
CA GLY A 59 -1.50 -5.27 -7.51
C GLY A 59 -0.24 -4.40 -7.45
N GLU A 60 0.94 -4.99 -7.66
CA GLU A 60 2.21 -4.27 -7.71
C GLU A 60 2.25 -3.22 -8.83
N LYS A 61 1.83 -3.61 -10.05
CA LYS A 61 1.76 -2.69 -11.19
C LYS A 61 0.79 -1.55 -10.92
N GLN A 62 -0.39 -1.84 -10.37
CA GLN A 62 -1.36 -0.83 -9.98
C GLN A 62 -0.78 0.17 -8.97
N LEU A 63 -0.05 -0.32 -7.96
CA LEU A 63 0.61 0.57 -7.00
C LEU A 63 1.68 1.43 -7.69
N ALA A 64 2.47 0.88 -8.60
CA ALA A 64 3.45 1.66 -9.37
C ALA A 64 2.78 2.76 -10.21
N ASP A 65 1.64 2.48 -10.84
CA ASP A 65 0.87 3.47 -11.59
C ASP A 65 0.35 4.60 -10.68
N TYR A 66 -0.09 4.26 -9.46
CA TYR A 66 -0.47 5.27 -8.47
C TYR A 66 0.71 6.13 -8.05
N LEU A 67 1.88 5.54 -7.81
CA LEU A 67 3.07 6.32 -7.48
C LEU A 67 3.45 7.28 -8.61
N GLU A 68 3.23 6.90 -9.87
CA GLU A 68 3.40 7.82 -11.01
C GLU A 68 2.39 8.97 -10.97
N ASP A 69 1.10 8.69 -10.77
CA ASP A 69 0.04 9.70 -10.66
C ASP A 69 0.31 10.73 -9.54
N TYR A 70 0.92 10.30 -8.43
CA TYR A 70 1.29 11.15 -7.29
C TYR A 70 2.72 11.72 -7.37
N GLY A 71 3.51 11.38 -8.39
CA GLY A 71 4.91 11.83 -8.51
C GLY A 71 5.85 11.25 -7.45
N LEU A 72 5.51 10.10 -6.87
CA LEU A 72 6.27 9.41 -5.82
C LEU A 72 7.17 8.32 -6.41
N GLN A 73 8.23 7.99 -5.69
CA GLN A 73 9.18 6.93 -6.07
C GLN A 73 9.04 5.66 -5.24
N LYS A 74 8.32 5.73 -4.11
CA LYS A 74 8.19 4.64 -3.15
C LYS A 74 6.76 4.45 -2.68
N GLY A 75 6.28 3.21 -2.72
CA GLY A 75 4.97 2.81 -2.23
C GLY A 75 5.03 1.59 -1.32
N TYR A 76 3.92 1.34 -0.64
CA TYR A 76 3.84 0.31 0.39
C TYR A 76 2.65 -0.60 0.11
N MET A 77 2.85 -1.91 0.26
CA MET A 77 1.79 -2.90 0.10
C MET A 77 1.70 -3.76 1.35
N LEU A 78 0.48 -3.97 1.83
CA LEU A 78 0.18 -4.91 2.90
C LEU A 78 -0.63 -6.07 2.34
N SER A 79 0.01 -7.23 2.26
CA SER A 79 -0.56 -8.44 1.68
C SER A 79 -0.98 -9.41 2.77
N PHE A 80 -2.29 -9.58 2.93
CA PHE A 80 -2.89 -10.56 3.83
C PHE A 80 -2.90 -11.92 3.15
N ASN A 81 -2.02 -12.82 3.60
CA ASN A 81 -1.89 -14.16 3.07
C ASN A 81 -2.42 -15.19 4.08
N PHE A 82 -3.47 -15.90 3.69
CA PHE A 82 -4.11 -16.90 4.55
C PHE A 82 -3.61 -18.33 4.28
N ASN A 83 -2.65 -18.50 3.37
CA ASN A 83 -2.07 -19.81 3.10
C ASN A 83 -1.26 -20.31 4.30
N ARG A 84 -1.37 -21.62 4.60
CA ARG A 84 -0.65 -22.26 5.71
C ARG A 84 0.86 -22.17 5.56
N ASN A 85 1.37 -22.32 4.34
CA ASN A 85 2.80 -22.35 4.03
C ASN A 85 3.32 -21.00 3.49
N LYS A 86 2.67 -19.89 3.84
CA LYS A 86 3.12 -18.57 3.39
C LYS A 86 4.49 -18.23 3.96
N LYS A 87 5.25 -17.43 3.21
CA LYS A 87 6.44 -16.76 3.73
C LYS A 87 6.02 -15.38 4.24
N ILE A 88 6.09 -15.18 5.55
CA ILE A 88 5.84 -13.88 6.18
C ILE A 88 7.09 -13.00 6.13
N GLY A 89 6.89 -11.69 6.20
CA GLY A 89 7.99 -10.74 6.32
C GLY A 89 7.83 -9.52 5.42
N VAL A 90 8.86 -8.68 5.43
CA VAL A 90 8.94 -7.48 4.57
C VAL A 90 9.93 -7.75 3.45
N GLN A 91 9.52 -7.45 2.23
CA GLN A 91 10.35 -7.54 1.04
C GLN A 91 10.29 -6.23 0.25
N GLU A 92 11.36 -5.97 -0.51
CA GLU A 92 11.43 -4.82 -1.40
C GLU A 92 11.60 -5.32 -2.84
N MET A 93 10.91 -4.68 -3.76
CA MET A 93 11.06 -4.93 -5.20
C MET A 93 10.98 -3.64 -5.99
N GLU A 94 11.45 -3.70 -7.24
CA GLU A 94 11.31 -2.62 -8.20
C GLU A 94 10.30 -3.01 -9.28
N VAL A 95 9.33 -2.13 -9.52
CA VAL A 95 8.25 -2.33 -10.50
C VAL A 95 8.05 -1.03 -11.27
N ASN A 96 8.22 -1.07 -12.58
CA ASN A 96 8.13 0.10 -13.47
C ASN A 96 9.00 1.28 -12.99
N GLY A 97 10.21 1.01 -12.47
CA GLY A 97 11.12 2.02 -11.93
C GLY A 97 10.70 2.61 -10.57
N LYS A 98 9.64 2.08 -9.94
CA LYS A 98 9.18 2.46 -8.59
C LYS A 98 9.62 1.42 -7.57
N LYS A 99 9.97 1.87 -6.37
CA LYS A 99 10.28 0.99 -5.24
C LYS A 99 8.99 0.62 -4.50
N ILE A 100 8.71 -0.68 -4.38
CA ILE A 100 7.58 -1.18 -3.60
C ILE A 100 8.14 -1.93 -2.38
N VAL A 101 7.65 -1.56 -1.20
CA VAL A 101 7.90 -2.29 0.05
C VAL A 101 6.64 -3.06 0.41
N GLU A 102 6.71 -4.38 0.36
CA GLU A 102 5.59 -5.26 0.69
C GLU A 102 5.80 -5.95 2.04
N ALA A 103 4.80 -5.83 2.92
CA ALA A 103 4.68 -6.65 4.11
C ALA A 103 3.66 -7.76 3.87
N VAL A 104 4.10 -9.02 3.94
CA VAL A 104 3.23 -10.20 3.87
C VAL A 104 2.94 -10.69 5.28
N VAL A 105 1.65 -10.73 5.64
CA VAL A 105 1.14 -11.12 6.97
C VAL A 105 0.16 -12.27 6.92
#